data_AF-A0A0G1HC40-F1
#
_entry.id   AF-A0A0G1HC40-F1
#
_cell.length_a   1.000
_cell.length_b   1.000
_cell.length_c   1.000
_cell.angle_alpha   90.00
_cell.angle_beta   90.00
_cell.angle_gamma   90.00
#
_symmetry.space_group_name_H-M   'P 1'
#
loop_
_entity.id
_entity.type
_entity.pdbx_description
1 polymer ?
#
loop_
_entity_poly.entity_id
_entity_poly.type
_entity_poly.pdbx_seq_one_letter_code
_entity_poly.pdbx_strand_id
1 'polypeptide(L)'
;GIFWLLTLLNVKKDPKMVRAFWVKTIWAFVIFLLLMSPLVLFDLKHQGQNLNAFKTFFADRQTTINVNPARSDRYLPAIQSVTSELLLGRQMTYSTLTAFIIALVSIWAYLGKPKARIVDFLKSKKDPALSVVFTWIFFGILGLGVYKQHIYAHYFGFLFPAVYLLVGYLISFLWKKGIIFKILSAIYLIFLIYFPLLNSPLRFEPNRQLSRTEAAVDLIIKESTGEPFNFALIAKQNYDESYRYFFENKKSKMFRGEDLVTEQLFIICEDGDTCAPEGHSQYQIAIFGIAKIDREWKLDHLRIYRLIHPKQ
;
A
#
# COMPACT_ATOMS: atom_id res chain seq x y z
N GLY A 1 19.14 12.44 -6.73
CA GLY A 1 20.60 12.29 -6.53
C GLY A 1 21.36 12.22 -7.84
N ILE A 2 21.36 11.05 -8.51
CA ILE A 2 22.21 10.79 -9.69
C ILE A 2 22.00 11.81 -10.82
N PHE A 3 20.76 12.06 -11.25
CA PHE A 3 20.49 13.03 -12.31
C PHE A 3 20.90 14.46 -11.94
N TRP A 4 20.73 14.86 -10.68
CA TRP A 4 21.20 16.15 -10.19
C TRP A 4 22.73 16.27 -10.35
N LEU A 5 23.48 15.24 -9.96
CA LEU A 5 24.94 15.20 -10.11
C LEU A 5 25.35 15.23 -11.60
N LEU A 6 24.71 14.41 -12.44
CA LEU A 6 25.00 14.38 -13.88
C LEU A 6 24.71 15.72 -14.55
N THR A 7 23.60 16.37 -14.18
CA THR A 7 23.27 17.71 -14.67
C THR A 7 24.32 18.73 -14.22
N LEU A 8 24.73 18.72 -12.94
CA LEU A 8 25.79 19.60 -12.43
C LEU A 8 27.09 19.42 -13.23
N LEU A 9 27.52 18.18 -13.47
CA LEU A 9 28.72 17.87 -14.24
C LEU A 9 28.64 18.34 -15.70
N ASN A 10 27.43 18.39 -16.27
CA ASN A 10 27.21 18.86 -17.64
C ASN A 10 27.22 20.40 -17.73
N VAL A 11 26.60 21.08 -16.76
CA VAL A 11 26.47 22.55 -16.79
C VAL A 11 27.69 23.29 -16.24
N LYS A 12 28.59 22.61 -15.51
CA LYS A 12 29.75 23.24 -14.82
C LYS A 12 30.66 24.11 -15.70
N LYS A 13 30.61 23.95 -17.03
CA LYS A 13 31.42 24.73 -17.98
C LYS A 13 30.77 26.06 -18.39
N ASP A 14 29.48 26.25 -18.11
CA ASP A 14 28.74 27.47 -18.43
C ASP A 14 28.30 28.18 -17.13
N PRO A 15 28.93 29.32 -16.76
CA PRO A 15 28.62 30.04 -15.53
C PRO A 15 27.14 30.45 -15.40
N LYS A 16 26.47 30.79 -16.51
CA LYS A 16 25.05 31.18 -16.48
C LYS A 16 24.18 29.97 -16.13
N MET A 17 24.48 28.81 -16.71
CA MET A 17 23.76 27.56 -16.44
C MET A 17 24.03 27.04 -15.02
N VAL A 18 25.24 27.19 -14.49
CA VAL A 18 25.57 26.87 -13.09
C VAL A 18 24.75 27.72 -12.13
N ARG A 19 24.66 29.03 -12.36
CA ARG A 19 23.84 29.92 -11.53
C ARG A 19 22.37 29.48 -11.55
N ALA A 20 21.82 29.23 -12.74
CA ALA A 20 20.44 28.77 -12.87
C ALA A 20 20.19 27.42 -12.18
N PHE A 21 21.14 26.48 -12.29
CA PHE A 21 21.07 25.17 -11.63
C PHE A 21 21.00 25.30 -10.10
N TRP A 22 21.85 26.14 -9.50
CA TRP A 22 21.84 26.36 -8.05
C TRP A 22 20.59 27.07 -7.57
N VAL A 23 20.13 28.11 -8.28
CA VAL A 23 18.87 28.80 -7.94
C VAL A 23 17.71 27.80 -7.94
N LYS A 24 17.60 26.94 -8.96
CA LYS A 24 16.57 25.89 -9.01
C LYS A 24 16.73 24.85 -7.90
N THR A 25 17.98 24.49 -7.56
CA THR A 25 18.26 23.55 -6.47
C THR A 25 17.85 24.12 -5.11
N ILE A 26 18.13 25.40 -4.86
CA ILE A 26 17.71 26.11 -3.64
C ILE A 26 16.19 26.13 -3.55
N TRP A 27 15.50 26.52 -4.62
CA TRP A 27 14.03 26.49 -4.65
C TRP A 27 13.46 25.10 -4.39
N ALA A 28 14.01 24.07 -5.02
CA ALA A 28 13.60 22.69 -4.78
C ALA A 28 13.82 22.27 -3.32
N PHE A 29 14.93 22.69 -2.72
CA PHE A 29 15.23 22.41 -1.32
C PHE A 29 14.28 23.15 -0.36
N VAL A 30 14.00 24.42 -0.61
CA VAL A 30 13.02 25.20 0.17
C VAL A 30 11.63 24.58 0.09
N ILE A 31 11.18 24.21 -1.12
CA ILE A 31 9.89 23.52 -1.31
C ILE A 31 9.88 22.18 -0.57
N PHE A 32 10.96 21.40 -0.66
CA PHE A 32 11.09 20.15 0.06
C PHE A 32 10.98 20.35 1.58
N LEU A 33 11.71 21.31 2.15
CA LEU A 33 11.64 21.62 3.57
C LEU A 33 10.25 22.07 4.00
N LEU A 34 9.59 22.90 3.19
CA LEU A 34 8.23 23.35 3.46
C LEU A 34 7.26 22.16 3.47
N LEU A 35 7.34 21.27 2.49
CA LEU A 35 6.51 20.06 2.41
C LEU A 35 6.81 19.06 3.54
N MET A 36 8.06 18.99 4.00
CA MET A 36 8.47 18.13 5.12
C MET A 36 8.24 18.78 6.49
N SER A 37 7.91 20.07 6.55
CA SER A 37 7.75 20.80 7.82
C SER A 37 6.71 20.19 8.76
N PRO A 38 5.57 19.62 8.32
CA PRO A 38 4.62 18.99 9.24
C PRO A 38 5.22 17.77 9.97
N LEU A 39 6.06 16.98 9.28
CA LEU A 39 6.74 15.83 9.87
C LEU A 39 7.76 16.27 10.92
N VAL A 40 8.52 17.33 10.62
CA VAL A 40 9.48 17.91 11.57
C VAL A 40 8.78 18.45 12.80
N LEU A 41 7.69 19.21 12.62
CA LEU A 41 6.89 19.74 13.73
C LEU A 41 6.26 18.63 14.57
N PHE A 42 5.76 17.57 13.93
CA PHE A 42 5.25 16.39 14.62
C PHE A 42 6.33 15.75 15.50
N ASP A 43 7.52 15.52 14.96
CA ASP A 43 8.62 14.91 15.70
C ASP A 43 9.07 15.78 16.88
N LEU A 44 9.16 17.10 16.70
CA LEU A 44 9.46 18.01 17.79
C LEU A 44 8.43 17.93 18.93
N LYS A 45 7.14 17.76 18.58
CA LYS A 45 6.06 17.63 19.57
C LYS A 45 6.02 16.26 20.26
N HIS A 46 6.40 15.19 19.55
CA HIS A 46 6.26 13.80 20.02
C HIS A 46 7.63 13.13 20.24
N GLN A 47 8.61 13.87 20.76
CA GLN A 47 9.91 13.33 21.19
C GLN A 47 10.68 12.55 20.11
N GLY A 48 10.57 13.00 18.86
CA GLY A 48 11.26 12.40 17.71
C GLY A 48 10.71 11.03 17.32
N GLN A 49 9.42 10.75 17.52
CA GLN A 49 8.82 9.44 17.25
C GLN A 49 9.09 8.91 15.83
N ASN A 50 8.97 9.73 14.77
CA ASN A 50 9.28 9.25 13.41
C ASN A 50 10.79 9.03 13.22
N LEU A 51 11.65 9.92 13.73
CA LEU A 51 13.10 9.75 13.68
C LEU A 51 13.54 8.46 14.39
N ASN A 52 12.98 8.17 15.55
CA ASN A 52 13.23 6.94 16.30
C ASN A 52 12.75 5.72 15.52
N ALA A 53 11.56 5.76 14.93
CA ALA A 53 11.05 4.70 14.08
C ALA A 53 11.96 4.48 12.84
N PHE A 54 12.40 5.55 12.19
CA PHE A 54 13.33 5.48 11.06
C PHE A 54 14.67 4.89 11.47
N LYS A 55 15.23 5.31 12.61
CA LYS A 55 16.46 4.75 13.16
C LYS A 55 16.31 3.25 13.42
N THR A 56 15.23 2.84 14.09
CA THR A 56 14.94 1.41 14.34
C THR A 56 14.79 0.65 13.02
N PHE A 57 14.10 1.22 12.03
CA PHE A 57 13.91 0.60 10.72
C PHE A 57 15.21 0.28 9.99
N PHE A 58 16.26 1.10 10.10
CA PHE A 58 17.55 0.84 9.48
C PHE A 58 18.57 0.14 10.40
N ALA A 59 18.41 0.26 11.72
CA ALA A 59 19.34 -0.31 12.70
C ALA A 59 18.98 -1.75 13.08
N ASP A 60 17.70 -2.11 13.11
CA ASP A 60 17.26 -3.48 13.42
C ASP A 60 17.41 -4.39 12.19
N ARG A 61 18.54 -5.10 12.15
CA ARG A 61 18.98 -5.91 11.00
C ARG A 61 18.10 -7.13 10.75
N GLN A 62 17.39 -7.63 11.76
CA GLN A 62 16.70 -8.91 11.65
C GLN A 62 15.36 -8.78 10.94
N THR A 63 14.63 -7.68 11.18
CA THR A 63 13.19 -7.62 10.92
C THR A 63 12.78 -6.80 9.69
N THR A 64 13.52 -5.76 9.30
CA THR A 64 13.00 -4.74 8.36
C THR A 64 13.67 -4.70 6.98
N ILE A 65 15.00 -4.64 6.91
CA ILE A 65 15.74 -4.48 5.65
C ILE A 65 16.91 -5.48 5.54
N ASN A 66 17.20 -5.94 4.33
CA ASN A 66 18.44 -6.62 4.00
C ASN A 66 19.55 -5.61 3.66
N VAL A 67 20.51 -5.45 4.57
CA VAL A 67 21.67 -4.53 4.42
C VAL A 67 22.64 -5.00 3.34
N ASN A 68 22.56 -6.24 2.87
CA ASN A 68 23.27 -6.72 1.69
C ASN A 68 22.29 -6.92 0.52
N PRO A 69 22.04 -5.87 -0.29
CA PRO A 69 21.14 -5.95 -1.41
C PRO A 69 21.47 -7.10 -2.35
N ALA A 70 22.76 -7.44 -2.56
CA ALA A 70 23.14 -8.50 -3.49
C ALA A 70 22.69 -9.91 -3.07
N ARG A 71 22.35 -10.12 -1.80
CA ARG A 71 21.90 -11.42 -1.25
C ARG A 71 20.41 -11.50 -1.01
N SER A 72 19.63 -10.51 -1.46
CA SER A 72 18.19 -10.56 -1.23
C SER A 72 17.50 -11.56 -2.17
N ASP A 73 16.70 -12.44 -1.59
CA ASP A 73 15.82 -13.38 -2.29
C ASP A 73 14.50 -12.73 -2.73
N ARG A 74 14.22 -11.51 -2.28
CA ARG A 74 12.96 -10.79 -2.52
C ARG A 74 12.85 -10.07 -3.86
N TYR A 75 13.91 -10.02 -4.68
CA TYR A 75 13.81 -9.31 -5.97
C TYR A 75 12.81 -9.92 -6.93
N LEU A 76 12.84 -11.25 -7.09
CA LEU A 76 11.89 -11.93 -7.97
C LEU A 76 10.44 -11.77 -7.45
N PRO A 77 10.14 -12.00 -6.16
CA PRO A 77 8.84 -11.65 -5.58
C PRO A 77 8.45 -10.19 -5.81
N ALA A 78 9.36 -9.23 -5.61
CA ALA A 78 9.06 -7.81 -5.83
C ALA A 78 8.71 -7.50 -7.29
N ILE A 79 9.45 -8.07 -8.25
CA ILE A 79 9.15 -7.94 -9.69
C ILE A 79 7.80 -8.57 -10.03
N GLN A 80 7.51 -9.76 -9.47
CA GLN A 80 6.24 -10.46 -9.66
C GLN A 80 5.08 -9.64 -9.08
N SER A 81 5.21 -9.10 -7.87
CA SER A 81 4.18 -8.27 -7.24
C SER A 81 3.96 -6.97 -8.01
N VAL A 82 5.03 -6.27 -8.43
CA VAL A 82 4.90 -5.06 -9.26
C VAL A 82 4.16 -5.36 -10.56
N THR A 83 4.52 -6.46 -11.23
CA THR A 83 3.89 -6.85 -12.50
C THR A 83 2.44 -7.29 -12.28
N SER A 84 2.17 -8.09 -11.26
CA SER A 84 0.85 -8.61 -10.94
C SER A 84 -0.11 -7.50 -10.53
N GLU A 85 0.27 -6.68 -9.57
CA GLU A 85 -0.58 -5.63 -8.99
C GLU A 85 -0.81 -4.48 -9.97
N LEU A 86 0.23 -4.05 -10.70
CA LEU A 86 0.09 -2.91 -11.63
C LEU A 86 -0.42 -3.32 -13.01
N LEU A 87 0.01 -4.46 -13.56
CA LEU A 87 -0.27 -4.79 -14.97
C LEU A 87 -1.31 -5.88 -15.17
N LEU A 88 -1.49 -6.80 -14.22
CA LEU A 88 -2.33 -8.00 -14.40
C LEU A 88 -3.52 -8.07 -13.43
N GLY A 89 -3.76 -7.03 -12.64
CA GLY A 89 -4.85 -7.00 -11.67
C GLY A 89 -4.78 -8.13 -10.67
N ARG A 90 -3.64 -8.32 -10.00
CA ARG A 90 -3.39 -9.37 -8.99
C ARG A 90 -3.28 -10.79 -9.51
N GLN A 91 -3.27 -11.01 -10.82
CA GLN A 91 -2.99 -12.33 -11.37
C GLN A 91 -1.47 -12.66 -11.34
N MET A 92 -1.11 -13.56 -10.43
CA MET A 92 0.25 -14.06 -10.24
C MET A 92 0.72 -15.06 -11.32
N THR A 93 -0.16 -15.89 -11.91
CA THR A 93 0.25 -16.98 -12.83
C THR A 93 1.09 -16.49 -14.01
N TYR A 94 0.74 -15.33 -14.59
CA TYR A 94 1.43 -14.78 -15.76
C TYR A 94 2.40 -13.64 -15.42
N SER A 95 2.59 -13.32 -14.13
CA SER A 95 3.42 -12.20 -13.68
C SER A 95 4.88 -12.35 -14.11
N THR A 96 5.48 -13.52 -13.87
CA THR A 96 6.89 -13.81 -14.25
C THR A 96 7.10 -13.71 -15.75
N LEU A 97 6.20 -14.31 -16.54
CA LEU A 97 6.29 -14.28 -18.00
C LEU A 97 6.18 -12.84 -18.53
N THR A 98 5.24 -12.06 -18.01
CA THR A 98 5.03 -10.65 -18.37
C THR A 98 6.27 -9.83 -18.04
N ALA A 99 6.84 -10.00 -16.83
CA ALA A 99 8.07 -9.33 -16.42
C ALA A 99 9.26 -9.70 -17.32
N PHE A 100 9.38 -10.98 -17.69
CA PHE A 100 10.43 -11.45 -18.59
C PHE A 100 10.30 -10.85 -20.00
N ILE A 101 9.10 -10.80 -20.57
CA ILE A 101 8.85 -10.14 -21.86
C ILE A 101 9.22 -8.66 -21.78
N ILE A 102 8.78 -7.94 -20.74
CA ILE A 102 9.13 -6.53 -20.53
C ILE A 102 10.65 -6.35 -20.46
N ALA A 103 11.35 -7.19 -19.69
CA ALA A 103 12.80 -7.13 -19.56
C ALA A 103 13.50 -7.38 -20.90
N LEU A 104 13.10 -8.42 -21.64
CA LEU A 104 13.69 -8.76 -22.94
C LEU A 104 13.48 -7.64 -23.97
N VAL A 105 12.25 -7.13 -24.08
CA VAL A 105 11.93 -6.03 -25.01
C VAL A 105 12.58 -4.73 -24.57
N SER A 106 12.71 -4.48 -23.26
CA SER A 106 13.46 -3.33 -22.71
C SER A 106 14.93 -3.38 -23.10
N ILE A 107 15.57 -4.54 -22.93
CA ILE A 107 16.96 -4.75 -23.36
C ILE A 107 17.07 -4.52 -24.86
N TRP A 108 16.17 -5.07 -25.67
CA TRP A 108 16.19 -4.86 -27.11
C TRP A 108 15.98 -3.39 -27.50
N ALA A 109 15.03 -2.70 -26.88
CA ALA A 109 14.74 -1.30 -27.15
C ALA A 109 15.90 -0.38 -26.75
N TYR A 110 16.52 -0.66 -25.61
CA TYR A 110 17.65 0.13 -25.09
C TYR A 110 18.94 -0.11 -25.87
N LEU A 111 19.21 -1.36 -26.27
CA LEU A 111 20.41 -1.73 -27.03
C LEU A 111 20.26 -1.41 -28.53
N GLY A 112 19.04 -1.37 -29.05
CA GLY A 112 18.76 -1.21 -30.46
C GLY A 112 19.10 -2.47 -31.27
N LYS A 113 19.83 -2.34 -32.38
CA LYS A 113 20.36 -3.51 -33.09
C LYS A 113 21.43 -4.18 -32.20
N PRO A 114 21.49 -5.51 -32.11
CA PRO A 114 22.53 -6.19 -31.36
C PRO A 114 23.89 -5.74 -31.90
N LYS A 115 24.64 -4.98 -31.08
CA LYS A 115 25.98 -4.51 -31.43
C LYS A 115 26.95 -5.63 -31.08
N ALA A 116 27.78 -6.04 -32.04
CA ALA A 116 28.69 -7.17 -31.89
C ALA A 116 29.82 -6.94 -30.86
N ARG A 117 30.10 -5.70 -30.46
CA ARG A 117 31.20 -5.36 -29.53
C ARG A 117 30.73 -4.48 -28.37
N ILE A 118 31.20 -4.81 -27.16
CA ILE A 118 30.96 -4.06 -25.91
C ILE A 118 31.42 -2.59 -26.00
N VAL A 119 32.45 -2.30 -26.79
CA VAL A 119 32.98 -0.93 -26.98
C VAL A 119 31.96 -0.05 -27.71
N ASP A 120 31.23 -0.61 -28.68
CA ASP A 120 30.19 0.12 -29.43
C ASP A 120 28.92 0.35 -28.60
N PHE A 121 28.72 -0.47 -27.57
CA PHE A 121 27.68 -0.28 -26.56
C PHE A 121 28.02 0.91 -25.63
N LEU A 122 29.27 0.98 -25.13
CA LEU A 122 29.70 2.07 -24.25
C LEU A 122 29.71 3.44 -24.93
N LYS A 123 29.91 3.49 -26.26
CA LYS A 123 29.88 4.73 -27.06
C LYS A 123 28.48 5.14 -27.53
N SER A 124 27.47 4.30 -27.31
CA SER A 124 26.09 4.54 -27.75
C SER A 124 25.46 5.74 -27.03
N LYS A 125 24.93 6.73 -27.76
CA LYS A 125 24.06 7.75 -27.16
C LYS A 125 22.75 7.08 -26.76
N LYS A 126 22.55 6.95 -25.46
CA LYS A 126 21.35 6.35 -24.89
C LYS A 126 20.25 7.40 -24.77
N ASP A 127 19.00 6.99 -24.96
CA ASP A 127 17.86 7.87 -24.74
C ASP A 127 17.83 8.30 -23.26
N PRO A 128 17.96 9.61 -22.96
CA PRO A 128 17.95 10.10 -21.59
C PRO A 128 16.61 9.84 -20.89
N ALA A 129 15.48 9.90 -21.61
CA ALA A 129 14.17 9.65 -21.03
C ALA A 129 14.03 8.18 -20.58
N LEU A 130 14.43 7.25 -21.43
CA LEU A 130 14.39 5.82 -21.10
C LEU A 130 15.38 5.48 -19.97
N SER A 131 16.52 6.17 -19.91
CA SER A 131 17.49 6.03 -18.81
C SER A 131 16.90 6.50 -17.47
N VAL A 132 16.09 7.56 -17.46
CA VAL A 132 15.36 8.00 -16.27
C VAL A 132 14.36 6.95 -15.82
N VAL A 133 13.55 6.42 -16.74
CA VAL A 133 12.54 5.38 -16.43
C VAL A 133 13.20 4.12 -15.88
N PHE A 134 14.27 3.63 -16.50
CA PHE A 134 15.00 2.47 -15.99
C PHE A 134 15.64 2.71 -14.64
N THR A 135 16.22 3.90 -14.42
CA THR A 135 16.78 4.26 -13.12
C THR A 135 15.69 4.28 -12.04
N TRP A 136 14.52 4.83 -12.35
CA TRP A 136 13.37 4.86 -11.43
C TRP A 136 12.92 3.43 -11.08
N ILE A 137 12.64 2.60 -12.08
CA ILE A 137 12.22 1.21 -11.85
C ILE A 137 13.30 0.44 -11.10
N PHE A 138 14.56 0.58 -11.48
CA PHE A 138 15.69 -0.07 -10.83
C PHE A 138 15.75 0.25 -9.34
N PHE A 139 15.73 1.54 -8.96
CA PHE A 139 15.79 1.92 -7.55
C PHE A 139 14.51 1.55 -6.78
N GLY A 140 13.35 1.56 -7.44
CA GLY A 140 12.12 1.08 -6.82
C GLY A 140 12.13 -0.42 -6.53
N ILE A 141 12.54 -1.23 -7.50
CA ILE A 141 12.73 -2.68 -7.31
C ILE A 141 13.86 -2.96 -6.32
N LEU A 142 14.92 -2.15 -6.31
CA LEU A 142 16.00 -2.26 -5.32
C LEU A 142 15.46 -2.06 -3.91
N GLY A 143 14.71 -0.97 -3.67
CA GLY A 143 14.13 -0.66 -2.37
C GLY A 143 13.14 -1.73 -1.90
N LEU A 144 12.24 -2.17 -2.78
CA LEU A 144 11.28 -3.24 -2.47
C LEU A 144 11.97 -4.58 -2.27
N GLY A 145 13.01 -4.86 -3.06
CA GLY A 145 13.78 -6.09 -3.01
C GLY A 145 14.62 -6.20 -1.74
N VAL A 146 14.95 -5.12 -1.04
CA VAL A 146 15.62 -5.20 0.27
C VAL A 146 14.66 -5.17 1.45
N TYR A 147 13.37 -4.87 1.22
CA TYR A 147 12.35 -4.83 2.26
C TYR A 147 11.90 -6.24 2.64
N LYS A 148 11.97 -6.57 3.94
CA LYS A 148 11.70 -7.93 4.45
C LYS A 148 10.22 -8.17 4.79
N GLN A 149 9.48 -7.11 5.07
CA GLN A 149 8.08 -7.16 5.49
C GLN A 149 7.15 -7.34 4.28
N HIS A 150 5.86 -7.58 4.56
CA HIS A 150 4.86 -7.69 3.51
C HIS A 150 4.70 -6.37 2.73
N ILE A 151 4.72 -6.48 1.40
CA ILE A 151 4.51 -5.35 0.49
C ILE A 151 3.05 -5.36 0.07
N TYR A 152 2.31 -4.32 0.45
CA TYR A 152 0.91 -4.17 0.06
C TYR A 152 0.79 -3.44 -1.28
N ALA A 153 -0.32 -3.66 -1.99
CA ALA A 153 -0.57 -3.07 -3.31
C ALA A 153 -0.39 -1.54 -3.34
N HIS A 154 -0.80 -0.84 -2.27
CA HIS A 154 -0.69 0.61 -2.18
C HIS A 154 0.76 1.11 -2.06
N TYR A 155 1.72 0.24 -1.73
CA TYR A 155 3.14 0.59 -1.69
C TYR A 155 3.74 0.77 -3.10
N PHE A 156 3.09 0.27 -4.15
CA PHE A 156 3.57 0.42 -5.54
C PHE A 156 3.21 1.77 -6.18
N GLY A 157 2.49 2.64 -5.47
CA GLY A 157 2.03 3.93 -6.02
C GLY A 157 3.16 4.81 -6.58
N PHE A 158 4.35 4.77 -5.97
CA PHE A 158 5.51 5.53 -6.47
C PHE A 158 6.15 4.92 -7.74
N LEU A 159 5.90 3.65 -8.05
CA LEU A 159 6.38 2.97 -9.26
C LEU A 159 5.40 3.04 -10.42
N PHE A 160 4.11 3.27 -10.12
CA PHE A 160 3.01 3.29 -11.08
C PHE A 160 3.37 4.05 -12.37
N PRO A 161 3.78 5.34 -12.34
CA PRO A 161 4.01 6.08 -13.58
C PRO A 161 5.15 5.48 -14.43
N ALA A 162 6.24 5.07 -13.80
CA ALA A 162 7.41 4.55 -14.51
C ALA A 162 7.11 3.24 -15.24
N VAL A 163 6.33 2.35 -14.60
CA VAL A 163 5.96 1.06 -15.19
C VAL A 163 5.07 1.24 -16.43
N TYR A 164 4.01 2.07 -16.36
CA TYR A 164 3.16 2.31 -17.53
C TYR A 164 3.87 3.10 -18.63
N LEU A 165 4.73 4.06 -18.28
CA LEU A 165 5.56 4.76 -19.28
C LEU A 165 6.47 3.79 -20.02
N LEU A 166 7.12 2.86 -19.30
CA LEU A 166 7.93 1.83 -19.92
C LEU A 166 7.08 0.95 -20.84
N VAL A 167 6.00 0.35 -20.33
CA VAL A 167 5.14 -0.54 -21.13
C VAL A 167 4.59 0.14 -22.38
N GLY A 168 4.06 1.36 -22.25
CA GLY A 168 3.56 2.15 -23.37
C GLY A 168 4.63 2.46 -24.41
N TYR A 169 5.84 2.80 -23.95
CA TYR A 169 7.00 2.97 -24.83
C TYR A 169 7.36 1.66 -25.56
N LEU A 170 7.43 0.52 -24.86
CA LEU A 170 7.79 -0.77 -25.47
C LEU A 170 6.76 -1.21 -26.52
N ILE A 171 5.46 -1.05 -26.25
CA ILE A 171 4.39 -1.32 -27.21
C ILE A 171 4.56 -0.42 -28.44
N SER A 172 4.79 0.88 -28.26
CA SER A 172 5.04 1.81 -29.38
C SER A 172 6.31 1.47 -30.17
N PHE A 173 7.37 1.05 -29.48
CA PHE A 173 8.62 0.63 -30.08
C PHE A 173 8.42 -0.59 -30.98
N LEU A 174 7.72 -1.62 -30.50
CA LEU A 174 7.39 -2.82 -31.26
C LEU A 174 6.46 -2.52 -32.44
N TRP A 175 5.45 -1.66 -32.25
CA TRP A 175 4.50 -1.26 -33.28
C TRP A 175 5.17 -0.69 -34.55
N LYS A 176 6.34 -0.05 -34.39
CA LYS A 176 7.10 0.54 -35.49
C LYS A 176 7.98 -0.47 -36.27
N LYS A 177 8.04 -1.75 -35.88
CA LYS A 177 8.97 -2.74 -36.46
C LYS A 177 8.43 -3.55 -37.64
N GLY A 178 7.12 -3.54 -37.87
CA GLY A 178 6.48 -4.28 -38.98
C GLY A 178 5.16 -4.91 -38.56
N ILE A 179 4.45 -5.53 -39.52
CA ILE A 179 3.08 -6.05 -39.30
C ILE A 179 3.02 -7.12 -38.21
N ILE A 180 3.99 -8.05 -38.17
CA ILE A 180 4.06 -9.10 -37.14
C ILE A 180 4.16 -8.48 -35.75
N PHE A 181 5.06 -7.52 -35.55
CA PHE A 181 5.22 -6.86 -34.25
C PHE A 181 4.03 -5.97 -33.87
N LYS A 182 3.32 -5.38 -34.85
CA LYS A 182 2.05 -4.67 -34.59
C LYS A 182 1.00 -5.63 -34.04
N ILE A 183 0.83 -6.80 -34.67
CA ILE A 183 -0.11 -7.83 -34.20
C ILE A 183 0.28 -8.30 -32.80
N LEU A 184 1.55 -8.63 -32.56
CA LEU A 184 2.04 -9.03 -31.23
C LEU A 184 1.81 -7.93 -30.18
N SER A 185 2.06 -6.66 -30.53
CA SER A 185 1.81 -5.52 -29.64
C SER A 185 0.33 -5.36 -29.32
N ALA A 186 -0.56 -5.54 -30.31
CA ALA A 186 -2.00 -5.50 -30.11
C ALA A 186 -2.47 -6.65 -29.20
N ILE A 187 -2.00 -7.88 -29.44
CA ILE A 187 -2.31 -9.04 -28.59
C ILE A 187 -1.84 -8.78 -27.15
N TYR A 188 -0.62 -8.29 -26.98
CA TYR A 188 -0.08 -7.99 -25.65
C TYR A 188 -0.85 -6.86 -24.95
N LEU A 189 -1.25 -5.82 -25.67
CA LEU A 189 -2.10 -4.76 -25.12
C LEU A 189 -3.47 -5.29 -24.70
N ILE A 190 -4.11 -6.12 -25.53
CA ILE A 190 -5.39 -6.77 -25.19
C ILE A 190 -5.22 -7.64 -23.94
N PHE A 191 -4.13 -8.41 -23.86
CA PHE A 191 -3.79 -9.22 -22.69
C PHE A 191 -3.66 -8.35 -21.42
N LEU A 192 -2.93 -7.24 -21.49
CA LEU A 192 -2.75 -6.30 -20.36
C LEU A 192 -4.05 -5.58 -19.96
N ILE A 193 -5.04 -5.47 -20.84
CA ILE A 193 -6.35 -4.91 -20.51
C ILE A 193 -7.28 -6.00 -19.95
N TYR A 194 -7.24 -7.20 -20.53
CA TYR A 194 -8.12 -8.31 -20.19
C TYR A 194 -7.99 -8.75 -18.73
N PHE A 195 -6.78 -8.98 -18.22
CA PHE A 195 -6.58 -9.49 -16.86
C PHE A 195 -7.01 -8.50 -15.77
N PRO A 196 -6.65 -7.20 -15.82
CA PRO A 196 -7.17 -6.22 -14.88
C PRO A 196 -8.69 -6.10 -14.89
N LEU A 197 -9.34 -6.20 -16.06
CA LEU A 197 -10.81 -6.21 -16.13
C LEU A 197 -11.41 -7.48 -15.52
N LEU A 198 -10.82 -8.65 -15.83
CA LEU A 198 -11.28 -9.93 -15.30
C LEU A 198 -11.17 -10.00 -13.76
N ASN A 199 -10.09 -9.47 -13.20
CA ASN A 199 -9.84 -9.47 -11.76
C ASN A 199 -10.26 -8.15 -11.09
N SER A 200 -11.01 -7.30 -11.79
CA SER A 200 -11.41 -6.00 -11.27
C SER A 200 -12.35 -6.18 -10.07
N PRO A 201 -12.11 -5.46 -8.95
CA PRO A 201 -13.06 -5.46 -7.84
C PRO A 201 -14.42 -4.90 -8.22
N LEU A 202 -14.52 -4.17 -9.35
CA LEU A 202 -15.78 -3.64 -9.88
C LEU A 202 -16.75 -4.73 -10.36
N ARG A 203 -16.31 -5.99 -10.46
CA ARG A 203 -17.18 -7.13 -10.81
C ARG A 203 -18.02 -7.63 -9.64
N PHE A 204 -17.67 -7.25 -8.42
CA PHE A 204 -18.34 -7.69 -7.21
C PHE A 204 -19.08 -6.50 -6.61
N GLU A 205 -20.21 -6.78 -5.95
CA GLU A 205 -20.88 -5.75 -5.15
C GLU A 205 -19.90 -5.17 -4.13
N PRO A 206 -19.86 -3.85 -3.94
CA PRO A 206 -19.05 -3.26 -2.91
C PRO A 206 -19.47 -3.83 -1.55
N ASN A 207 -18.52 -4.05 -0.66
CA ASN A 207 -18.78 -4.61 0.67
C ASN A 207 -19.58 -3.69 1.61
N ARG A 208 -19.90 -2.46 1.17
CA ARG A 208 -20.67 -1.42 1.88
C ARG A 208 -20.26 -1.27 3.36
N GLN A 209 -18.97 -1.38 3.65
CA GLN A 209 -18.44 -1.37 5.03
C GLN A 209 -18.98 -0.20 5.85
N LEU A 210 -18.95 1.03 5.31
CA LEU A 210 -19.45 2.22 6.00
C LEU A 210 -20.93 2.09 6.42
N SER A 211 -21.81 1.77 5.47
CA SER A 211 -23.25 1.65 5.70
C SER A 211 -23.56 0.50 6.66
N ARG A 212 -22.81 -0.60 6.59
CA ARG A 212 -22.97 -1.73 7.50
C ARG A 212 -22.51 -1.42 8.92
N THR A 213 -21.37 -0.74 9.07
CA THR A 213 -20.88 -0.26 10.37
C THR A 213 -21.91 0.68 11.00
N GLU A 214 -22.46 1.62 10.22
CA GLU A 214 -23.49 2.52 10.71
C GLU A 214 -24.79 1.79 11.10
N ALA A 215 -25.25 0.84 10.29
CA ALA A 215 -26.44 0.04 10.60
C ALA A 215 -26.26 -0.83 11.86
N ALA A 216 -25.06 -1.38 12.09
CA ALA A 216 -24.75 -2.12 13.32
C ALA A 216 -24.79 -1.21 14.56
N VAL A 217 -24.22 -0.01 14.44
CA VAL A 217 -24.26 1.01 15.48
C VAL A 217 -25.69 1.44 15.78
N ASP A 218 -26.50 1.69 14.75
CA ASP A 218 -27.91 2.07 14.92
C ASP A 218 -28.74 0.98 15.58
N LEU A 219 -28.48 -0.29 15.25
CA LEU A 219 -29.11 -1.41 15.92
C LEU A 219 -28.75 -1.43 17.41
N ILE A 220 -27.46 -1.29 17.75
CA ILE A 220 -27.01 -1.27 19.15
C ILE A 220 -27.63 -0.09 19.92
N ILE A 221 -27.62 1.11 19.34
CA ILE A 221 -28.22 2.30 19.98
C ILE A 221 -29.70 2.03 20.25
N LYS A 222 -30.44 1.48 19.28
CA LYS A 222 -31.85 1.14 19.44
C LYS A 222 -32.06 0.09 20.55
N GLU A 223 -31.30 -0.99 20.52
CA GLU A 223 -31.46 -2.13 21.45
C GLU A 223 -30.87 -1.87 22.84
N SER A 224 -30.05 -0.82 23.00
CA SER A 224 -29.61 -0.31 24.31
C SER A 224 -30.77 0.33 25.09
N THR A 225 -31.89 0.62 24.42
CA THR A 225 -33.09 1.25 25.01
C THR A 225 -32.81 2.58 25.71
N GLY A 226 -31.74 3.27 25.30
CA GLY A 226 -31.33 4.55 25.89
C GLY A 226 -30.57 4.43 27.21
N GLU A 227 -30.23 3.21 27.63
CA GLU A 227 -29.38 2.94 28.79
C GLU A 227 -27.89 3.01 28.41
N PRO A 228 -27.00 3.38 29.35
CA PRO A 228 -25.56 3.27 29.17
C PRO A 228 -25.13 1.86 28.79
N PHE A 229 -24.12 1.75 27.94
CA PHE A 229 -23.57 0.46 27.52
C PHE A 229 -22.07 0.52 27.26
N ASN A 230 -21.39 -0.62 27.45
CA ASN A 230 -20.04 -0.83 26.94
C ASN A 230 -20.07 -1.48 25.54
N PHE A 231 -18.96 -1.37 24.82
CA PHE A 231 -18.83 -1.93 23.47
C PHE A 231 -17.53 -2.71 23.31
N ALA A 232 -17.60 -3.83 22.60
CA ALA A 232 -16.43 -4.60 22.16
C ALA A 232 -16.58 -5.10 20.72
N LEU A 233 -15.44 -5.37 20.07
CA LEU A 233 -15.38 -5.93 18.71
C LEU A 233 -14.50 -7.17 18.70
N ILE A 234 -15.07 -8.33 18.38
CA ILE A 234 -14.30 -9.56 18.10
C ILE A 234 -14.09 -9.66 16.59
N ALA A 235 -12.85 -9.50 16.14
CA ALA A 235 -12.47 -9.57 14.73
C ALA A 235 -11.01 -10.04 14.55
N LYS A 236 -10.71 -10.72 13.44
CA LYS A 236 -9.34 -11.13 13.08
C LYS A 236 -8.39 -9.98 12.74
N GLN A 237 -8.86 -8.95 12.03
CA GLN A 237 -8.00 -7.94 11.41
C GLN A 237 -8.56 -6.51 11.52
N ASN A 238 -9.64 -6.32 12.27
CA ASN A 238 -10.31 -5.04 12.41
C ASN A 238 -10.24 -4.52 13.84
N TYR A 239 -10.47 -3.23 14.00
CA TYR A 239 -10.42 -2.55 15.28
C TYR A 239 -11.72 -1.78 15.56
N ASP A 240 -11.99 -1.55 16.84
CA ASP A 240 -13.27 -1.06 17.34
C ASP A 240 -13.52 0.43 17.03
N GLU A 241 -12.50 1.19 16.62
CA GLU A 241 -12.56 2.64 16.42
C GLU A 241 -13.53 3.03 15.32
N SER A 242 -13.68 2.19 14.29
CA SER A 242 -14.63 2.44 13.21
C SER A 242 -16.07 2.51 13.71
N TYR A 243 -16.45 1.64 14.64
CA TYR A 243 -17.77 1.65 15.28
C TYR A 243 -17.88 2.76 16.32
N ARG A 244 -16.84 2.96 17.14
CA ARG A 244 -16.80 3.99 18.19
C ARG A 244 -16.95 5.39 17.63
N TYR A 245 -16.32 5.67 16.48
CA TYR A 245 -16.51 6.93 15.76
C TYR A 245 -18.01 7.24 15.54
N PHE A 246 -18.80 6.26 15.10
CA PHE A 246 -20.23 6.48 14.88
C PHE A 246 -21.03 6.58 16.18
N PHE A 247 -20.69 5.80 17.22
CA PHE A 247 -21.29 5.96 18.54
C PHE A 247 -21.09 7.39 19.08
N GLU A 248 -19.85 7.89 19.01
CA GLU A 248 -19.47 9.24 19.43
C GLU A 248 -20.16 10.31 18.59
N ASN A 249 -20.16 10.17 17.25
CA ASN A 249 -20.82 11.11 16.34
C ASN A 249 -22.35 11.17 16.56
N LYS A 250 -22.98 10.03 16.88
CA LYS A 250 -24.41 9.93 17.21
C LYS A 250 -24.72 10.27 18.68
N LYS A 251 -23.71 10.65 19.47
CA LYS A 251 -23.83 10.98 20.90
C LYS A 251 -24.55 9.89 21.71
N SER A 252 -24.26 8.63 21.40
CA SER A 252 -24.83 7.51 22.16
C SER A 252 -24.27 7.49 23.59
N LYS A 253 -24.94 6.77 24.50
CA LYS A 253 -24.46 6.52 25.87
C LYS A 253 -23.45 5.37 25.94
N MET A 254 -22.53 5.32 24.97
CA MET A 254 -21.44 4.33 24.97
C MET A 254 -20.33 4.80 25.90
N PHE A 255 -19.93 3.95 26.84
CA PHE A 255 -18.81 4.19 27.75
C PHE A 255 -17.69 3.20 27.49
N ARG A 256 -16.45 3.66 27.67
CA ARG A 256 -15.28 2.79 27.67
C ARG A 256 -15.21 2.09 29.02
N GLY A 257 -14.77 0.84 29.05
CA GLY A 257 -14.70 0.06 30.30
C GLY A 257 -13.73 0.66 31.31
N GLU A 258 -12.74 1.42 30.84
CA GLU A 258 -11.80 2.18 31.66
C GLU A 258 -12.46 3.35 32.40
N ASP A 259 -13.52 3.92 31.81
CA ASP A 259 -14.25 5.06 32.36
C ASP A 259 -15.41 4.60 33.24
N LEU A 260 -16.19 3.63 32.76
CA LEU A 260 -17.37 3.10 33.44
C LEU A 260 -17.72 1.70 32.92
N VAL A 261 -17.80 0.72 33.82
CA VAL A 261 -18.42 -0.58 33.56
C VAL A 261 -19.93 -0.45 33.78
N THR A 262 -20.72 -0.75 32.75
CA THR A 262 -22.18 -0.59 32.70
C THR A 262 -22.90 -1.93 32.94
N GLU A 263 -24.24 -1.93 32.94
CA GLU A 263 -25.02 -3.16 33.14
C GLU A 263 -25.16 -4.01 31.86
N GLN A 264 -24.76 -3.49 30.71
CA GLN A 264 -24.85 -4.19 29.43
C GLN A 264 -23.64 -3.94 28.54
N LEU A 265 -23.17 -5.00 27.88
CA LEU A 265 -22.09 -4.96 26.91
C LEU A 265 -22.63 -5.40 25.56
N PHE A 266 -22.46 -4.55 24.55
CA PHE A 266 -22.70 -4.95 23.16
C PHE A 266 -21.40 -5.39 22.50
N ILE A 267 -21.45 -6.54 21.83
CA ILE A 267 -20.29 -7.12 21.14
C ILE A 267 -20.66 -7.32 19.68
N ILE A 268 -19.88 -6.72 18.79
CA ILE A 268 -19.94 -7.06 17.36
C ILE A 268 -18.91 -8.15 17.10
N CYS A 269 -19.33 -9.17 16.37
CA CYS A 269 -18.46 -10.23 15.91
C CYS A 269 -18.42 -10.28 14.38
N GLU A 270 -17.24 -10.02 13.83
CA GLU A 270 -16.98 -10.09 12.38
C GLU A 270 -16.51 -11.48 11.94
N ASP A 271 -15.99 -12.29 12.87
CA ASP A 271 -15.48 -13.62 12.60
C ASP A 271 -16.60 -14.67 12.36
N GLY A 272 -17.86 -14.24 12.34
CA GLY A 272 -19.00 -15.08 12.03
C GLY A 272 -19.24 -16.16 13.10
N ASP A 273 -19.30 -17.42 12.69
CA ASP A 273 -19.78 -18.54 13.52
C ASP A 273 -18.77 -19.04 14.56
N THR A 274 -17.51 -18.62 14.50
CA THR A 274 -16.48 -19.02 15.49
C THR A 274 -16.44 -18.11 16.72
N CYS A 275 -17.43 -17.23 16.86
CA CYS A 275 -17.45 -16.26 17.94
C CYS A 275 -17.87 -16.86 19.28
N ALA A 276 -17.06 -16.65 20.31
CA ALA A 276 -17.38 -17.01 21.69
C ALA A 276 -17.23 -15.76 22.58
N PRO A 277 -18.28 -14.94 22.72
CA PRO A 277 -18.18 -13.68 23.47
C PRO A 277 -18.10 -13.90 24.98
N GLU A 278 -18.68 -14.96 25.52
CA GLU A 278 -18.61 -15.27 26.95
C GLU A 278 -17.19 -15.73 27.33
N GLY A 279 -16.58 -15.06 28.31
CA GLY A 279 -15.22 -15.39 28.76
C GLY A 279 -14.12 -15.05 27.76
N HIS A 280 -14.41 -14.26 26.73
CA HIS A 280 -13.42 -13.88 25.73
C HIS A 280 -12.30 -13.04 26.35
N SER A 281 -11.05 -13.33 25.97
CA SER A 281 -9.86 -12.70 26.56
C SER A 281 -9.61 -11.26 26.11
N GLN A 282 -10.38 -10.76 25.15
CA GLN A 282 -10.28 -9.40 24.67
C GLN A 282 -10.60 -8.41 25.80
N TYR A 283 -9.75 -7.40 25.95
CA TYR A 283 -9.76 -6.48 27.08
C TYR A 283 -11.13 -5.86 27.37
N GLN A 284 -11.83 -5.36 26.34
CA GLN A 284 -13.15 -4.73 26.49
C GLN A 284 -14.21 -5.68 27.09
N ILE A 285 -14.07 -6.99 26.83
CA ILE A 285 -14.97 -8.03 27.36
C ILE A 285 -14.48 -8.48 28.74
N ALA A 286 -13.16 -8.65 28.90
CA ALA A 286 -12.55 -9.07 30.15
C ALA A 286 -12.78 -8.06 31.29
N ILE A 287 -12.70 -6.76 31.00
CA ILE A 287 -12.95 -5.69 32.00
C ILE A 287 -14.43 -5.58 32.38
N PHE A 288 -15.34 -5.92 31.47
CA PHE A 288 -16.76 -6.03 31.78
C PHE A 288 -16.98 -7.15 32.80
N GLY A 289 -16.24 -8.25 32.71
CA GLY A 289 -16.24 -9.32 33.71
C GLY A 289 -17.25 -10.42 33.39
N ILE A 290 -17.71 -11.14 34.42
CA ILE A 290 -18.60 -12.29 34.23
C ILE A 290 -19.94 -11.80 33.70
N ALA A 291 -20.31 -12.30 32.53
CA ALA A 291 -21.55 -11.95 31.84
C ALA A 291 -22.06 -13.13 31.02
N LYS A 292 -23.36 -13.11 30.71
CA LYS A 292 -24.02 -14.09 29.84
C LYS A 292 -24.71 -13.40 28.69
N ILE A 293 -24.80 -14.10 27.56
CA ILE A 293 -25.57 -13.64 26.39
C ILE A 293 -27.05 -13.58 26.79
N ASP A 294 -27.61 -12.38 26.70
CA ASP A 294 -29.03 -12.13 26.88
C ASP A 294 -29.76 -12.07 25.53
N ARG A 295 -29.13 -11.47 24.51
CA ARG A 295 -29.69 -11.39 23.15
C ARG A 295 -28.61 -11.50 22.08
N GLU A 296 -29.03 -11.96 20.90
CA GLU A 296 -28.24 -12.02 19.68
C GLU A 296 -29.04 -11.47 18.50
N TRP A 297 -28.35 -10.73 17.62
CA TRP A 297 -28.87 -10.27 16.34
C TRP A 297 -27.89 -10.63 15.23
N LYS A 298 -28.44 -10.85 14.03
CA LYS A 298 -27.65 -11.05 12.82
C LYS A 298 -27.88 -9.88 11.87
N LEU A 299 -26.79 -9.23 11.45
CA LEU A 299 -26.80 -8.16 10.45
C LEU A 299 -25.81 -8.52 9.35
N ASP A 300 -26.31 -8.97 8.20
CA ASP A 300 -25.48 -9.51 7.12
C ASP A 300 -24.64 -10.71 7.62
N HIS A 301 -23.31 -10.61 7.57
CA HIS A 301 -22.37 -11.60 8.11
C HIS A 301 -21.90 -11.26 9.53
N LEU A 302 -22.36 -10.14 10.10
CA LEU A 302 -22.05 -9.75 11.48
C LEU A 302 -23.02 -10.41 12.45
N ARG A 303 -22.49 -10.85 13.59
CA ARG A 303 -23.30 -11.21 14.76
C ARG A 303 -23.12 -10.13 15.82
N ILE A 304 -24.21 -9.75 16.45
CA ILE A 304 -24.22 -8.72 17.49
C ILE A 304 -24.80 -9.37 18.73
N TYR A 305 -24.09 -9.29 19.84
CA TYR A 305 -24.52 -9.86 21.12
C TYR A 305 -24.76 -8.75 22.12
N ARG A 306 -25.75 -8.94 22.98
CA ARG A 306 -25.89 -8.20 24.23
C ARG A 306 -25.58 -9.15 25.37
N LEU A 307 -24.60 -8.80 26.18
CA LEU A 307 -24.22 -9.49 27.40
C LEU A 307 -24.66 -8.66 28.61
N ILE A 308 -25.14 -9.35 29.65
CA ILE A 308 -25.52 -8.75 30.94
C ILE A 308 -24.88 -9.54 32.07
N HIS A 309 -24.73 -8.91 33.23
CA HIS A 309 -24.30 -9.61 34.43
C HIS A 309 -25.34 -10.66 34.85
N PRO A 310 -24.92 -11.84 35.33
CA PRO A 310 -25.84 -12.79 35.92
C PRO A 310 -26.55 -12.15 37.11
N LYS A 311 -27.87 -12.35 37.23
CA LYS A 311 -28.58 -11.99 38.46
C LYS A 311 -27.99 -12.80 39.61
N GLN A 312 -27.57 -12.10 40.66
CA GLN A 312 -27.22 -12.72 41.95
C GLN A 312 -28.45 -13.37 42.57
#